data_AF-A0A353QW48-F1
#
_entry.id   AF-A0A353QW48-F1
#
_cell.length_a   1.000
_cell.length_b   1.000
_cell.length_c   1.000
_cell.angle_alpha   90.00
_cell.angle_beta   90.00
_cell.angle_gamma   90.00
#
_symmetry.space_group_name_H-M   'P 1'
#
loop_
_entity.id
_entity.type
_entity.pdbx_description
1 polymer ?
#
loop_
_entity_poly.entity_id
_entity_poly.type
_entity_poly.pdbx_seq_one_letter_code
_entity_poly.pdbx_strand_id
1 'polypeptide(L)'
;MQRRQGFTLLELLIVVVILGVLALIAAPSLLNAADQAKDATVKANESAAASSVTSRFALNNNNDSASEIATAVADELNGENKNPVDATAAAFATGGTAPGSVVLTADDATDTIVITGYGKQGDLLVTKTVKAPASN
;
A
#
# COMPACT_ATOMS: atom_id res chain seq x y z
N MET A 1 -58.03 15.81 -21.71
CA MET A 1 -57.11 14.81 -22.28
C MET A 1 -55.68 15.30 -22.06
N GLN A 2 -54.94 14.74 -21.11
CA GLN A 2 -53.54 15.09 -20.88
C GLN A 2 -52.68 14.43 -21.96
N ARG A 3 -51.96 15.23 -22.75
CA ARG A 3 -51.01 14.72 -23.74
C ARG A 3 -49.83 14.10 -22.98
N ARG A 4 -49.67 12.78 -23.07
CA ARG A 4 -48.43 12.10 -22.67
C ARG A 4 -47.32 12.56 -23.61
N GLN A 5 -46.44 13.44 -23.14
CA GLN A 5 -45.16 13.71 -23.79
C GLN A 5 -44.28 12.48 -23.57
N GLY A 6 -44.01 11.74 -24.65
CA GLY A 6 -43.03 10.66 -24.64
C GLY A 6 -41.62 11.24 -24.76
N PHE A 7 -40.66 10.54 -24.15
CA PHE A 7 -39.23 10.85 -24.28
C PHE A 7 -38.81 10.67 -25.74
N THR A 8 -38.10 11.64 -26.32
CA THR A 8 -37.62 11.53 -27.71
C THR A 8 -36.34 10.69 -27.76
N LEU A 9 -36.16 9.95 -28.86
CA LEU A 9 -34.89 9.22 -29.09
C LEU A 9 -33.69 10.19 -29.17
N LEU A 10 -33.93 11.42 -29.62
CA LEU A 10 -32.91 12.46 -29.70
C LEU A 10 -32.48 12.97 -28.32
N GLU A 11 -33.41 13.10 -27.36
CA GLU A 11 -33.08 13.44 -25.97
C GLU A 11 -32.24 12.33 -25.31
N LEU A 12 -32.54 11.06 -25.56
CA LEU A 12 -31.72 9.97 -25.04
C LEU A 12 -30.33 9.97 -25.69
N LEU A 13 -30.26 10.24 -26.99
CA LEU A 13 -29.00 10.29 -27.76
C LEU A 13 -28.09 11.41 -27.26
N ILE A 14 -28.59 12.63 -27.08
CA ILE A 14 -27.76 13.74 -26.62
C ILE A 14 -27.25 13.51 -25.19
N VAL A 15 -28.04 12.87 -24.33
CA VAL A 15 -27.63 12.53 -22.96
C VAL A 15 -26.46 11.54 -22.97
N VAL A 16 -26.53 10.45 -23.73
CA VAL A 16 -25.42 9.48 -23.77
C VAL A 16 -24.16 10.06 -24.43
N VAL A 17 -24.31 10.98 -25.39
CA VAL A 17 -23.17 11.71 -25.98
C VAL A 17 -22.49 12.60 -24.94
N ILE A 18 -23.25 13.39 -24.18
CA ILE A 18 -22.70 14.24 -23.13
C ILE A 18 -22.04 13.39 -22.03
N LEU A 19 -22.68 12.32 -21.58
CA LEU A 19 -22.10 11.39 -20.60
C LEU A 19 -20.81 10.74 -21.13
N GLY A 20 -20.75 10.42 -22.43
CA GLY A 20 -19.54 9.90 -23.07
C GLY A 20 -18.37 10.88 -23.05
N VAL A 21 -18.61 12.16 -23.34
CA VAL A 21 -17.57 13.22 -23.28
C VAL A 21 -17.08 13.42 -21.85
N LEU A 22 -18.00 13.47 -20.87
CA LEU A 22 -17.64 13.62 -19.46
C LEU A 22 -16.81 12.43 -18.96
N ALA A 23 -17.19 11.20 -19.34
CA ALA A 23 -16.45 9.99 -18.97
C ALA A 23 -15.02 10.00 -19.53
N LEU A 24 -14.82 10.47 -20.77
CA LEU A 24 -13.49 10.56 -21.38
C LEU A 24 -12.53 11.50 -20.61
N ILE A 25 -13.04 12.63 -20.11
CA ILE A 25 -12.26 13.60 -19.34
C ILE A 25 -11.98 13.08 -17.92
N ALA A 26 -12.97 12.44 -17.29
CA ALA A 26 -12.88 11.98 -15.90
C ALA A 26 -12.09 10.67 -15.73
N ALA A 27 -12.09 9.78 -16.73
CA ALA A 27 -11.40 8.49 -16.64
C ALA A 27 -9.89 8.59 -16.30
N PRO A 28 -9.06 9.40 -16.99
CA PRO A 28 -7.62 9.45 -16.69
C PRO A 28 -7.33 10.03 -15.29
N SER A 29 -8.08 11.03 -14.84
CA SER A 29 -7.89 11.61 -13.51
C SER A 29 -8.28 10.64 -12.40
N LEU A 30 -9.34 9.84 -12.60
CA LEU A 30 -9.74 8.80 -11.67
C LEU A 30 -8.69 7.69 -11.55
N LEU A 31 -8.11 7.25 -12.67
CA LEU A 31 -7.03 6.24 -12.66
C LEU A 31 -5.78 6.76 -11.91
N ASN A 32 -5.39 8.02 -12.13
CA ASN A 32 -4.28 8.63 -11.41
C ASN A 32 -4.56 8.80 -9.91
N ALA A 33 -5.80 9.11 -9.52
CA ALA A 33 -6.19 9.19 -8.12
C ALA A 33 -6.15 7.80 -7.45
N ALA A 34 -6.59 6.76 -8.17
CA ALA A 34 -6.50 5.38 -7.68
C ALA A 34 -5.05 4.92 -7.48
N ASP A 35 -4.15 5.25 -8.40
CA ASP A 35 -2.73 4.91 -8.26
C ASP A 35 -2.07 5.70 -7.09
N GLN A 36 -2.37 6.99 -6.94
CA GLN A 36 -1.92 7.77 -5.78
C GLN A 36 -2.44 7.23 -4.44
N ALA A 37 -3.68 6.72 -4.41
CA ALA A 37 -4.24 6.09 -3.22
C ALA A 37 -3.48 4.80 -2.85
N LYS A 38 -3.05 4.01 -3.84
CA LYS A 38 -2.23 2.81 -3.61
C LYS A 38 -0.87 3.18 -3.03
N ASP A 39 -0.21 4.18 -3.60
CA ASP A 39 1.08 4.66 -3.09
C ASP A 39 0.97 5.20 -1.66
N ALA A 40 -0.14 5.89 -1.34
CA ALA A 40 -0.42 6.34 0.02
C ALA A 40 -0.60 5.16 0.99
N THR A 41 -1.27 4.08 0.58
CA THR A 41 -1.40 2.85 1.36
C THR A 41 -0.04 2.19 1.59
N VAL A 42 0.85 2.14 0.59
CA VAL A 42 2.22 1.61 0.77
C VAL A 42 2.99 2.42 1.83
N LYS A 43 2.89 3.75 1.81
CA LYS A 43 3.52 4.61 2.83
C LYS A 43 2.93 4.39 4.22
N ALA A 44 1.61 4.22 4.31
CA ALA A 44 0.94 3.91 5.56
C ALA A 44 1.40 2.55 6.13
N ASN A 45 1.51 1.53 5.27
CA ASN A 45 2.01 0.21 5.63
C ASN A 45 3.47 0.27 6.11
N GLU A 46 4.35 1.02 5.43
CA GLU A 46 5.73 1.25 5.88
C GLU A 46 5.76 1.85 7.29
N SER A 47 4.94 2.87 7.54
CA SER A 47 4.89 3.53 8.84
C SER A 47 4.36 2.61 9.94
N ALA A 48 3.38 1.77 9.63
CA ALA A 48 2.89 0.73 10.54
C ALA A 48 3.98 -0.31 10.85
N ALA A 49 4.68 -0.83 9.83
CA ALA A 49 5.80 -1.75 10.01
C ALA A 49 6.89 -1.15 10.90
N ALA A 50 7.25 0.11 10.67
CA ALA A 50 8.26 0.75 11.49
C ALA A 50 7.84 0.96 12.93
N SER A 51 6.58 1.33 13.18
CA SER A 51 6.07 1.45 14.54
C SER A 51 6.09 0.10 15.26
N SER A 52 5.68 -0.97 14.57
CA SER A 52 5.70 -2.32 15.13
C SER A 52 7.12 -2.81 15.40
N VAL A 53 8.04 -2.64 14.43
CA VAL A 53 9.46 -2.97 14.59
C VAL A 53 10.09 -2.19 15.75
N THR A 54 9.84 -0.88 15.85
CA THR A 54 10.38 -0.05 16.94
C THR A 54 9.86 -0.51 18.29
N SER A 55 8.56 -0.80 18.39
CA SER A 55 7.94 -1.32 19.61
C SER A 55 8.55 -2.68 19.98
N ARG A 56 8.74 -3.58 19.02
CA ARG A 56 9.35 -4.88 19.27
C ARG A 56 10.79 -4.75 19.70
N PHE A 57 11.61 -3.93 19.05
CA PHE A 57 12.98 -3.68 19.50
C PHE A 57 13.06 -3.09 20.92
N ALA A 58 12.13 -2.23 21.31
CA ALA A 58 12.10 -1.66 22.66
C ALA A 58 11.70 -2.67 23.75
N LEU A 59 10.85 -3.64 23.42
CA LEU A 59 10.39 -4.70 24.33
C LEU A 59 11.26 -5.96 24.28
N ASN A 60 12.03 -6.11 23.19
CA ASN A 60 12.91 -7.24 22.97
C ASN A 60 14.18 -7.06 23.80
N ASN A 61 14.26 -7.79 24.92
CA ASN A 61 15.41 -7.81 25.82
C ASN A 61 16.55 -8.66 25.23
N ASN A 62 16.93 -8.41 23.98
CA ASN A 62 17.90 -9.20 23.20
C ASN A 62 17.57 -10.70 23.11
N ASN A 63 16.27 -11.05 23.11
CA ASN A 63 15.81 -12.44 23.04
C ASN A 63 15.59 -12.91 21.59
N ASP A 64 15.12 -12.01 20.73
CA ASP A 64 14.86 -12.28 19.32
C ASP A 64 15.89 -11.53 18.45
N SER A 65 16.34 -12.14 17.38
CA SER A 65 17.20 -11.52 16.35
C SER A 65 16.40 -10.52 15.51
N ALA A 66 17.07 -9.60 14.81
CA ALA A 66 16.40 -8.66 13.90
C ALA A 66 15.59 -9.40 12.81
N SER A 67 16.08 -10.52 12.30
CA SER A 67 15.39 -11.37 11.32
C SER A 67 14.12 -12.01 11.89
N GLU A 68 14.13 -12.41 13.16
CA GLU A 68 12.97 -12.99 13.85
C GLU A 68 11.90 -11.93 14.09
N ILE A 69 12.31 -10.73 14.49
CA ILE A 69 11.40 -9.57 14.60
C ILE A 69 10.80 -9.22 13.24
N ALA A 70 11.62 -9.11 12.19
CA ALA A 70 11.14 -8.75 10.86
C ALA A 70 10.10 -9.75 10.33
N THR A 71 10.34 -11.05 10.53
CA THR A 71 9.41 -12.11 10.13
C THR A 71 8.09 -12.01 10.90
N ALA A 72 8.17 -11.89 12.23
CA ALA A 72 6.99 -11.84 13.05
C ALA A 72 6.14 -10.57 12.82
N VAL A 73 6.79 -9.41 12.59
CA VAL A 73 6.09 -8.18 12.20
C VAL A 73 5.42 -8.33 10.83
N ALA A 74 6.10 -8.93 9.85
CA ALA A 74 5.53 -9.15 8.53
C ALA A 74 4.31 -10.07 8.59
N ASP A 75 4.37 -11.17 9.36
CA ASP A 75 3.26 -12.11 9.52
C ASP A 75 2.06 -11.47 10.22
N GLU A 76 2.30 -10.75 11.33
CA GLU A 76 1.24 -10.04 12.07
C GLU A 76 0.52 -9.02 11.17
N LEU A 77 1.29 -8.18 10.48
CA LEU A 77 0.71 -7.12 9.67
C LEU A 77 0.05 -7.65 8.40
N ASN A 78 0.47 -8.77 7.84
CA ASN A 78 -0.21 -9.42 6.71
C ASN A 78 -1.57 -10.04 7.10
N GLY A 79 -1.81 -10.31 8.39
CA GLY A 79 -3.12 -10.73 8.89
C GLY A 79 -4.19 -9.65 8.70
N GLU A 80 -3.81 -8.39 8.95
CA GLU A 80 -4.73 -7.25 8.97
C GLU A 80 -4.69 -6.40 7.70
N ASN A 81 -3.62 -6.50 6.89
CA ASN A 81 -3.40 -5.64 5.73
C ASN A 81 -3.27 -6.44 4.43
N LYS A 82 -3.64 -5.81 3.31
CA LYS A 82 -3.50 -6.35 1.96
C LYS A 82 -2.61 -5.48 1.10
N ASN A 83 -1.97 -6.09 0.12
CA ASN A 83 -1.17 -5.38 -0.85
C ASN A 83 -2.11 -4.53 -1.75
N PRO A 84 -1.86 -3.21 -1.87
CA PRO A 84 -2.75 -2.29 -2.59
C PRO A 84 -2.69 -2.43 -4.13
N VAL A 85 -1.68 -3.12 -4.66
CA VAL A 85 -1.47 -3.31 -6.10
C VAL A 85 -1.93 -4.69 -6.55
N ASP A 86 -1.64 -5.72 -5.76
CA ASP A 86 -2.05 -7.11 -6.01
C ASP A 86 -2.57 -7.75 -4.72
N ALA A 87 -3.89 -7.89 -4.58
CA ALA A 87 -4.53 -8.42 -3.38
C ALA A 87 -4.19 -9.89 -3.07
N THR A 88 -3.57 -10.62 -4.01
CA THR A 88 -3.11 -11.99 -3.81
C THR A 88 -1.68 -12.07 -3.29
N ALA A 89 -0.91 -10.99 -3.43
CA ALA A 89 0.44 -10.87 -2.90
C ALA A 89 0.44 -10.39 -1.44
N ALA A 90 1.51 -10.71 -0.72
CA ALA A 90 1.72 -10.21 0.63
C ALA A 90 1.94 -8.68 0.61
N ALA A 91 1.39 -7.99 1.61
CA ALA A 91 1.63 -6.56 1.82
C ALA A 91 3.01 -6.32 2.44
N PHE A 92 3.46 -7.24 3.29
CA PHE A 92 4.75 -7.23 3.95
C PHE A 92 5.57 -8.46 3.57
N ALA A 93 6.86 -8.30 3.32
CA ALA A 93 7.77 -9.41 3.02
C ALA A 93 9.11 -9.20 3.72
N THR A 94 9.82 -10.28 4.02
CA THR A 94 11.19 -10.23 4.59
C THR A 94 12.28 -10.38 3.53
N GLY A 95 11.89 -10.48 2.26
CA GLY A 95 12.80 -10.57 1.12
C GLY A 95 12.04 -10.55 -0.20
N GLY A 96 12.76 -10.26 -1.28
CA GLY A 96 12.19 -10.10 -2.62
C GLY A 96 11.39 -8.79 -2.78
N THR A 97 11.30 -8.29 -4.01
CA THR A 97 10.56 -7.08 -4.34
C THR A 97 9.29 -7.46 -5.09
N ALA A 98 8.15 -6.95 -4.66
CA ALA A 98 6.89 -7.07 -5.38
C ALA A 98 6.22 -5.68 -5.50
N PRO A 99 5.45 -5.42 -6.56
CA PRO A 99 4.66 -4.20 -6.65
C PRO A 99 3.75 -4.01 -5.44
N GLY A 100 3.76 -2.81 -4.85
CA GLY A 100 2.93 -2.49 -3.69
C GLY A 100 3.35 -3.14 -2.36
N SER A 101 4.47 -3.86 -2.30
CA SER A 101 4.92 -4.49 -1.06
C SER A 101 5.80 -3.58 -0.20
N VAL A 102 5.81 -3.86 1.10
CA VAL A 102 6.74 -3.30 2.07
C VAL A 102 7.70 -4.42 2.49
N VAL A 103 8.98 -4.26 2.18
CA VAL A 103 10.02 -5.25 2.46
C VAL A 103 10.79 -4.85 3.71
N LEU A 104 10.86 -5.75 4.68
CA LEU A 104 11.64 -5.64 5.91
C LEU A 104 12.93 -6.44 5.73
N THR A 105 14.04 -5.76 5.49
CA THR A 105 15.36 -6.37 5.38
C THR A 105 16.09 -6.25 6.71
N ALA A 106 16.27 -7.36 7.41
CA ALA A 106 16.99 -7.41 8.67
C ALA A 106 18.51 -7.58 8.47
N ASP A 107 19.28 -7.02 9.38
CA ASP A 107 20.70 -7.25 9.59
C ASP A 107 20.92 -7.59 11.07
N ASP A 108 21.10 -8.87 11.35
CA ASP A 108 21.32 -9.41 12.70
C ASP A 108 22.69 -9.04 13.27
N ALA A 109 23.67 -8.65 12.43
CA ALA A 109 24.97 -8.22 12.93
C ALA A 109 24.92 -6.79 13.50
N THR A 110 24.00 -5.97 13.01
CA THR A 110 23.85 -4.57 13.43
C THR A 110 22.54 -4.29 14.16
N ASP A 111 21.75 -5.33 14.46
CA ASP A 111 20.40 -5.26 15.03
C ASP A 111 19.54 -4.18 14.36
N THR A 112 19.54 -4.20 13.03
CA THR A 112 18.90 -3.17 12.20
C THR A 112 17.88 -3.81 11.27
N ILE A 113 16.75 -3.14 11.06
CA ILE A 113 15.75 -3.50 10.06
C ILE A 113 15.54 -2.30 9.13
N VAL A 114 15.79 -2.51 7.84
CA VAL A 114 15.52 -1.56 6.77
C VAL A 114 14.16 -1.89 6.17
N ILE A 115 13.22 -0.95 6.28
CA ILE A 115 11.85 -1.08 5.81
C ILE A 115 11.73 -0.29 4.51
N THR A 116 11.36 -0.97 3.42
CA THR A 116 11.34 -0.40 2.08
C THR A 116 9.99 -0.62 1.42
N GLY A 117 9.27 0.45 1.10
CA GLY A 117 8.00 0.40 0.38
C GLY A 117 8.20 0.56 -1.13
N TYR A 118 7.51 -0.26 -1.92
CA TYR A 118 7.56 -0.27 -3.37
C TYR A 118 6.23 0.15 -4.01
N GLY A 119 6.31 0.97 -5.06
CA GLY A 119 5.17 1.43 -5.83
C GLY A 119 4.61 0.38 -6.79
N LYS A 120 3.63 0.79 -7.60
CA LYS A 120 2.92 -0.06 -8.57
C LYS A 120 3.84 -0.72 -9.61
N GLN A 121 4.98 -0.12 -9.93
CA GLN A 121 5.93 -0.68 -10.90
C GLN A 121 7.12 -1.37 -10.24
N GLY A 122 7.07 -1.59 -8.92
CA GLY A 122 8.22 -2.06 -8.14
C GLY A 122 9.29 -0.97 -7.95
N ASP A 123 8.93 0.29 -8.21
CA ASP A 123 9.76 1.45 -7.99
C ASP A 123 9.91 1.76 -6.50
N LEU A 124 11.10 2.21 -6.10
CA LEU A 124 11.37 2.58 -4.72
C LEU A 124 10.55 3.82 -4.35
N LEU A 125 9.71 3.70 -3.31
CA LEU A 125 8.76 4.74 -2.95
C LEU A 125 9.10 5.39 -1.61
N VAL A 126 9.53 4.59 -0.64
CA VAL A 126 9.98 5.05 0.69
C VAL A 126 10.92 4.03 1.32
N THR A 127 11.91 4.51 2.09
CA THR A 127 12.77 3.66 2.91
C THR A 127 12.93 4.27 4.30
N LYS A 128 12.88 3.44 5.33
CA LYS A 128 13.21 3.82 6.71
C LYS A 128 14.00 2.73 7.40
N THR A 129 15.02 3.14 8.14
CA THR A 129 15.86 2.24 8.92
C THR A 129 15.51 2.35 10.40
N VAL A 130 15.27 1.22 11.05
CA VAL A 130 15.04 1.12 12.50
C VAL A 130 16.16 0.28 13.10
N LYS A 131 16.74 0.76 14.19
CA LYS A 131 17.83 0.08 14.91
C LYS A 131 17.39 -0.23 16.34
N ALA A 132 17.82 -1.36 16.88
CA ALA A 132 17.61 -1.71 18.27
C ALA A 132 18.20 -0.65 19.23
N PRO A 133 17.56 -0.41 20.40
CA PRO A 133 18.13 0.46 21.42
C PRO A 133 19.46 -0.10 21.92
N ALA A 134 20.41 0.79 22.23
CA ALA A 134 21.68 0.38 22.79
C ALA A 134 21.45 -0.26 24.17
N SER A 135 21.92 -1.50 24.36
CA SER A 135 21.98 -2.15 25.66
C SER A 135 22.90 -1.34 26.58
N ASN A 136 22.35 -0.81 27.67
CA ASN A 136 23.10 -0.04 28.68
C ASN A 136 23.64 -0.93 29.79
#